data_AF-A0A3C0K5G4-F1
#
_entry.id   AF-A0A3C0K5G4-F1
#
_cell.length_a   1.000
_cell.length_b   1.000
_cell.length_c   1.000
_cell.angle_alpha   90.00
_cell.angle_beta   90.00
_cell.angle_gamma   90.00
#
_symmetry.space_group_name_H-M   'P 1'
#
loop_
_entity.id
_entity.type
_entity.pdbx_description
1 polymer ?
#
loop_
_entity_poly.entity_id
_entity_poly.type
_entity_poly.pdbx_seq_one_letter_code
_entity_poly.pdbx_strand_id
1 'polypeptide(L)'
;TVAASESGTMFNPGPFVYMNKIAVGPDAKHSIDIEAPPKTNLQNIARAKGCNIEDLTVIILDRPRHKELIAELRKTRARIRLITDGDVAGAIMTAWPESGVDVLMGIGGTPEGVLSACALKCMGGEIQGKLWPRNEDEKSLGSKMGYDLNAVLQMEDLVSSDDCFFAATGITDGELLKGVSYFGDGAKTHSLVMRSKSGTVREVISKHRVEKLIRISQIIDN
;
A
#
# COMPACT_ATOMS: atom_id res chain seq x y z
N THR A 1 -8.61 -3.88 -5.84
CA THR A 1 -7.22 -4.03 -6.34
C THR A 1 -6.97 -5.49 -6.64
N VAL A 2 -5.97 -5.81 -7.45
CA VAL A 2 -5.52 -7.18 -7.70
C VAL A 2 -4.01 -7.17 -7.94
N ALA A 3 -3.31 -8.20 -7.48
CA ALA A 3 -1.92 -8.45 -7.80
C ALA A 3 -1.74 -9.89 -8.27
N ALA A 4 -0.71 -10.12 -9.08
CA ALA A 4 -0.32 -11.46 -9.51
C ALA A 4 1.22 -11.55 -9.54
N SER A 5 1.76 -12.71 -9.22
CA SER A 5 3.18 -13.03 -9.31
C SER A 5 3.35 -14.53 -9.55
N GLU A 6 4.59 -14.98 -9.72
CA GLU A 6 4.89 -16.41 -9.84
C GLU A 6 4.34 -17.22 -8.65
N SER A 7 3.94 -18.46 -8.91
CA SER A 7 3.32 -19.32 -7.89
C SER A 7 4.23 -19.48 -6.67
N GLY A 8 3.67 -19.30 -5.47
CA GLY A 8 4.40 -19.46 -4.20
C GLY A 8 5.32 -18.30 -3.82
N THR A 9 5.32 -17.19 -4.58
CA THR A 9 6.22 -16.05 -4.31
C THR A 9 5.61 -14.91 -3.52
N MET A 10 4.30 -14.92 -3.29
CA MET A 10 3.64 -13.98 -2.38
C MET A 10 3.65 -14.54 -0.97
N PHE A 11 3.95 -13.67 0.00
CA PHE A 11 3.90 -14.01 1.41
C PHE A 11 2.51 -14.49 1.82
N ASN A 12 2.47 -15.63 2.49
CA ASN A 12 1.24 -16.13 3.10
C ASN A 12 1.07 -15.45 4.47
N PRO A 13 -0.02 -14.68 4.70
CA PRO A 13 -0.25 -14.02 5.98
C PRO A 13 -0.54 -15.00 7.13
N GLY A 14 -0.85 -16.27 6.83
CA GLY A 14 -1.17 -17.27 7.84
C GLY A 14 -2.33 -16.80 8.73
N PRO A 15 -2.17 -16.80 10.08
CA PRO A 15 -3.20 -16.36 11.00
C PRO A 15 -3.24 -14.83 11.20
N PHE A 16 -2.28 -14.08 10.66
CA PHE A 16 -2.10 -12.66 10.97
C PHE A 16 -2.94 -11.78 10.06
N VAL A 17 -3.97 -11.16 10.64
CA VAL A 17 -4.80 -10.18 9.94
C VAL A 17 -4.09 -8.84 9.77
N TYR A 18 -3.18 -8.50 10.68
CA TYR A 18 -2.51 -7.19 10.68
C TYR A 18 -0.97 -7.30 10.70
N MET A 19 -0.34 -6.27 10.13
CA MET A 19 1.09 -6.02 10.20
C MET A 19 1.35 -4.53 10.37
N ASN A 20 2.38 -4.17 11.12
CA ASN A 20 2.95 -2.83 11.06
C ASN A 20 3.68 -2.64 9.72
N LYS A 21 3.60 -1.45 9.14
CA LYS A 21 4.15 -1.14 7.82
C LYS A 21 4.86 0.20 7.84
N ILE A 22 5.93 0.28 7.08
CA ILE A 22 6.52 1.54 6.63
C ILE A 22 6.83 1.42 5.14
N ALA A 23 6.40 2.40 4.34
CA ALA A 23 6.60 2.35 2.89
C ALA A 23 6.95 3.72 2.32
N VAL A 24 7.83 3.73 1.31
CA VAL A 24 8.36 4.92 0.65
C VAL A 24 8.47 4.72 -0.86
N GLY A 25 8.50 5.83 -1.60
CA GLY A 25 8.78 5.85 -3.03
C GLY A 25 10.27 5.66 -3.36
N PRO A 26 10.62 5.63 -4.66
CA PRO A 26 11.98 5.37 -5.13
C PRO A 26 13.02 6.37 -4.59
N ASP A 27 12.65 7.64 -4.41
CA ASP A 27 13.56 8.70 -3.94
C ASP A 27 14.06 8.51 -2.50
N ALA A 28 13.36 7.70 -1.70
CA ALA A 28 13.72 7.42 -0.31
C ALA A 28 13.93 5.91 -0.06
N LYS A 29 14.08 5.12 -1.13
CA LYS A 29 14.45 3.72 -1.04
C LYS A 29 15.76 3.57 -0.24
N HIS A 30 15.85 2.50 0.53
CA HIS A 30 16.92 2.16 1.47
C HIS A 30 17.11 3.12 2.64
N SER A 31 16.14 3.99 2.90
CA SER A 31 16.21 5.01 3.96
C SER A 31 15.29 4.72 5.16
N ILE A 32 14.59 3.60 5.15
CA ILE A 32 13.61 3.23 6.19
C ILE A 32 14.06 2.03 7.02
N ASP A 33 13.64 2.03 8.28
CA ASP A 33 13.80 0.94 9.24
C ASP A 33 12.55 0.90 10.13
N ILE A 34 11.73 -0.14 10.00
CA ILE A 34 10.47 -0.26 10.73
C ILE A 34 10.65 -0.35 12.26
N GLU A 35 11.84 -0.71 12.76
CA GLU A 35 12.13 -0.78 14.19
C GLU A 35 12.67 0.56 14.73
N ALA A 36 13.11 1.45 13.86
CA ALA A 36 13.57 2.77 14.26
C ALA A 36 12.39 3.69 14.64
N PRO A 37 12.59 4.62 15.60
CA PRO A 37 11.58 5.60 15.95
C PRO A 37 11.10 6.41 14.72
N PRO A 38 9.83 6.86 14.67
CA PRO A 38 9.29 7.61 13.53
C PRO A 38 10.13 8.84 13.16
N LYS A 39 10.69 9.52 14.16
CA LYS A 39 11.58 10.67 13.95
C LYS A 39 12.85 10.30 13.18
N THR A 40 13.47 9.16 13.48
CA THR A 40 14.68 8.68 12.81
C THR A 40 14.39 8.36 11.35
N ASN A 41 13.28 7.67 11.08
CA ASN A 41 12.82 7.40 9.72
C ASN A 41 12.60 8.70 8.93
N LEU A 42 11.90 9.68 9.51
CA LEU A 42 11.67 10.97 8.85
C LEU A 42 12.97 11.74 8.56
N GLN A 43 13.96 11.67 9.46
CA GLN A 43 15.27 12.28 9.22
C GLN A 43 16.01 11.63 8.04
N ASN A 44 15.95 10.30 7.94
CA ASN A 44 16.59 9.57 6.86
C ASN A 44 15.89 9.83 5.52
N ILE A 45 14.55 9.80 5.50
CA ILE A 45 13.74 10.13 4.33
C ILE A 45 14.00 11.57 3.86
N ALA A 46 13.97 12.54 4.78
CA ALA A 46 14.24 13.94 4.46
C ALA A 46 15.63 14.12 3.85
N ARG A 47 16.65 13.45 4.41
CA ARG A 47 18.01 13.44 3.86
C ARG A 47 18.08 12.86 2.46
N ALA A 48 17.43 11.73 2.21
CA ALA A 48 17.41 11.08 0.90
C ALA A 48 16.74 11.97 -0.16
N LYS A 49 15.66 12.66 0.21
CA LYS A 49 14.91 13.57 -0.66
C LYS A 49 15.50 14.99 -0.75
N GLY A 50 16.51 15.32 0.05
CA GLY A 50 17.12 16.65 0.09
C GLY A 50 16.17 17.75 0.61
N CYS A 51 15.25 17.42 1.52
CA CYS A 51 14.28 18.34 2.11
C CYS A 51 14.34 18.35 3.65
N ASN A 52 13.46 19.13 4.29
CA ASN A 52 13.32 19.11 5.76
C ASN A 52 12.17 18.18 6.19
N ILE A 53 12.15 17.82 7.47
CA ILE A 53 11.07 16.99 8.04
C ILE A 53 9.71 17.68 7.90
N GLU A 54 9.65 19.01 8.03
CA GLU A 54 8.41 19.78 7.89
C GLU A 54 7.82 19.70 6.46
N ASP A 55 8.64 19.39 5.46
CA ASP A 55 8.21 19.23 4.07
C ASP A 55 7.57 17.86 3.83
N LEU A 56 7.80 16.88 4.71
CA LEU A 56 7.30 15.52 4.55
C LEU A 56 5.83 15.39 4.97
N THR A 57 5.08 14.57 4.23
CA THR A 57 3.73 14.12 4.54
C THR A 57 3.74 12.62 4.84
N VAL A 58 3.34 12.28 6.07
CA VAL A 58 3.09 10.90 6.50
C VAL A 58 1.63 10.57 6.31
N ILE A 59 1.33 9.53 5.54
CA ILE A 59 -0.02 8.98 5.44
C ILE A 59 -0.21 7.84 6.44
N ILE A 60 -1.36 7.83 7.13
CA ILE A 60 -1.64 6.90 8.23
C ILE A 60 -3.14 6.63 8.36
N LEU A 61 -3.51 5.39 8.65
CA LEU A 61 -4.91 5.03 8.92
C LEU A 61 -5.40 5.71 10.21
N ASP A 62 -6.55 6.35 10.18
CA ASP A 62 -7.20 6.90 11.38
C ASP A 62 -7.83 5.78 12.20
N ARG A 63 -7.07 5.28 13.18
CA ARG A 63 -7.46 4.17 14.04
C ARG A 63 -6.98 4.42 15.47
N PRO A 64 -7.72 3.97 16.50
CA PRO A 64 -7.30 4.11 17.89
C PRO A 64 -5.89 3.56 18.18
N ARG A 65 -5.50 2.47 17.52
CA ARG A 65 -4.17 1.84 17.64
C ARG A 65 -3.00 2.71 17.13
N HIS A 66 -3.28 3.81 16.42
CA HIS A 66 -2.27 4.73 15.89
C HIS A 66 -2.11 6.01 16.71
N LYS A 67 -2.85 6.17 17.82
CA LYS A 67 -2.80 7.39 18.63
C LYS A 67 -1.39 7.78 19.08
N GLU A 68 -0.59 6.79 19.51
CA GLU A 68 0.79 7.01 19.95
C GLU A 68 1.69 7.43 18.78
N LEU A 69 1.65 6.69 17.67
CA LEU A 69 2.39 7.02 16.45
C LEU A 69 2.05 8.44 15.94
N ILE A 70 0.76 8.80 15.90
CA ILE A 70 0.31 10.15 15.51
C ILE A 70 0.86 11.21 16.48
N ALA A 71 0.85 10.94 17.79
CA ALA A 71 1.37 11.88 18.78
C ALA A 71 2.89 12.07 18.64
N GLU A 72 3.65 11.02 18.32
CA GLU A 72 5.08 11.12 18.05
C GLU A 72 5.38 11.90 16.77
N LEU A 73 4.66 11.60 15.68
CA LEU A 73 4.78 12.31 14.40
C LEU A 73 4.46 13.81 14.55
N ARG A 74 3.45 14.17 15.34
CA ARG A 74 3.15 15.60 15.61
C ARG A 74 4.31 16.35 16.26
N LYS A 75 5.14 15.67 17.06
CA LYS A 75 6.33 16.29 17.69
C LYS A 75 7.46 16.55 16.68
N THR A 76 7.48 15.83 15.55
CA THR A 76 8.49 16.02 14.50
C THR A 76 8.14 17.16 13.55
N ARG A 77 6.89 17.65 13.58
CA ARG A 77 6.32 18.66 12.67
C ARG A 77 6.15 18.23 11.21
N ALA A 78 6.37 16.95 10.92
CA ALA A 78 5.93 16.39 9.64
C ALA A 78 4.42 16.55 9.49
N ARG A 79 3.95 16.75 8.26
CA ARG A 79 2.53 16.80 7.95
C ARG A 79 1.95 15.39 8.10
N ILE A 80 0.76 15.28 8.66
CA ILE A 80 0.08 13.99 8.82
C ILE A 80 -1.20 14.03 8.01
N ARG A 81 -1.39 13.00 7.19
CA ARG A 81 -2.61 12.78 6.44
C ARG A 81 -3.30 11.52 6.92
N LEU A 82 -4.48 11.71 7.48
CA LEU A 82 -5.30 10.64 8.01
C LEU A 82 -6.21 10.09 6.91
N ILE A 83 -6.23 8.77 6.75
CA ILE A 83 -7.15 8.06 5.85
C ILE A 83 -8.03 7.10 6.65
N THR A 84 -9.32 7.02 6.30
CA THR A 84 -10.26 6.12 6.99
C THR A 84 -10.13 4.69 6.53
N ASP A 85 -9.65 4.44 5.32
CA ASP A 85 -9.39 3.10 4.78
C ASP A 85 -8.42 3.17 3.58
N GLY A 86 -7.97 2.03 3.06
CA GLY A 86 -7.24 1.94 1.80
C GLY A 86 -5.74 2.21 1.92
N ASP A 87 -5.06 1.54 2.85
CA ASP A 87 -3.61 1.66 3.01
C ASP A 87 -2.79 1.13 1.80
N VAL A 88 -3.37 0.28 0.93
CA VAL A 88 -2.79 -0.06 -0.37
C VAL A 88 -2.63 1.18 -1.25
N ALA A 89 -3.68 2.01 -1.35
CA ALA A 89 -3.59 3.26 -2.09
C ALA A 89 -2.64 4.23 -1.39
N GLY A 90 -2.62 4.23 -0.05
CA GLY A 90 -1.66 4.98 0.75
C GLY A 90 -0.21 4.64 0.45
N ALA A 91 0.12 3.35 0.33
CA ALA A 91 1.44 2.88 -0.06
C ALA A 91 1.80 3.32 -1.49
N ILE A 92 0.89 3.15 -2.45
CA ILE A 92 1.15 3.53 -3.85
C ILE A 92 1.40 5.04 -3.98
N MET A 93 0.68 5.86 -3.22
CA MET A 93 0.86 7.31 -3.23
C MET A 93 2.29 7.73 -2.86
N THR A 94 3.02 6.97 -2.02
CA THR A 94 4.41 7.32 -1.67
C THR A 94 5.36 7.28 -2.87
N ALA A 95 5.02 6.49 -3.89
CA ALA A 95 5.75 6.36 -5.14
C ALA A 95 5.09 7.12 -6.31
N TRP A 96 4.02 7.87 -6.05
CA TRP A 96 3.29 8.63 -7.07
C TRP A 96 3.63 10.13 -6.94
N PRO A 97 4.39 10.72 -7.89
CA PRO A 97 4.95 12.07 -7.73
C PRO A 97 3.93 13.17 -7.41
N GLU A 98 2.72 13.08 -7.98
CA GLU A 98 1.66 14.09 -7.80
C GLU A 98 0.85 13.94 -6.50
N SER A 99 1.10 12.89 -5.70
CA SER A 99 0.28 12.59 -4.52
C SER A 99 0.54 13.53 -3.33
N GLY A 100 1.74 14.11 -3.26
CA GLY A 100 2.23 14.86 -2.10
C GLY A 100 2.42 14.02 -0.83
N VAL A 101 2.45 12.70 -0.94
CA VAL A 101 2.69 11.74 0.16
C VAL A 101 4.13 11.23 0.07
N ASP A 102 4.84 11.25 1.19
CA ASP A 102 6.25 10.86 1.23
C ASP A 102 6.46 9.47 1.85
N VAL A 103 5.63 9.11 2.83
CA VAL A 103 5.78 7.86 3.57
C VAL A 103 4.44 7.39 4.14
N LEU A 104 4.17 6.09 4.05
CA LEU A 104 3.11 5.40 4.79
C LEU A 104 3.71 4.86 6.08
N MET A 105 3.04 5.06 7.22
CA MET A 105 3.41 4.41 8.49
C MET A 105 2.18 3.87 9.23
N GLY A 106 2.34 2.71 9.87
CA GLY A 106 1.39 2.19 10.85
C GLY A 106 0.87 0.78 10.55
N ILE A 107 -0.04 0.32 11.40
CA ILE A 107 -0.62 -1.01 11.40
C ILE A 107 -1.86 -1.07 10.48
N GLY A 108 -1.76 -1.91 9.47
CA GLY A 108 -2.79 -2.19 8.48
C GLY A 108 -2.86 -3.67 8.16
N GLY A 109 -3.74 -4.07 7.24
CA GLY A 109 -3.98 -5.49 6.98
C GLY A 109 -2.78 -6.19 6.34
N THR A 110 -2.45 -7.41 6.77
CA THR A 110 -1.30 -8.15 6.21
C THR A 110 -1.45 -8.43 4.71
N PRO A 111 -2.62 -8.90 4.22
CA PRO A 111 -2.83 -9.10 2.78
C PRO A 111 -2.59 -7.82 1.96
N GLU A 112 -3.05 -6.68 2.47
CA GLU A 112 -2.86 -5.36 1.86
C GLU A 112 -1.38 -4.96 1.82
N GLY A 113 -0.58 -5.39 2.81
CA GLY A 113 0.88 -5.21 2.78
C GLY A 113 1.53 -5.95 1.61
N VAL A 114 1.10 -7.19 1.33
CA VAL A 114 1.57 -7.98 0.19
C VAL A 114 1.18 -7.35 -1.15
N LEU A 115 -0.06 -6.85 -1.27
CA LEU A 115 -0.50 -6.10 -2.45
C LEU A 115 0.31 -4.82 -2.65
N SER A 116 0.60 -4.10 -1.57
CA SER A 116 1.41 -2.88 -1.58
C SER A 116 2.84 -3.16 -2.01
N ALA A 117 3.43 -4.26 -1.55
CA ALA A 117 4.77 -4.71 -1.97
C ALA A 117 4.82 -4.99 -3.47
N CYS A 118 3.81 -5.65 -4.04
CA CYS A 118 3.73 -5.87 -5.48
C CYS A 118 3.68 -4.54 -6.25
N ALA A 119 2.87 -3.58 -5.80
CA ALA A 119 2.77 -2.27 -6.45
C ALA A 119 4.08 -1.46 -6.34
N LEU A 120 4.66 -1.39 -5.15
CA LEU A 120 5.91 -0.66 -4.91
C LEU A 120 7.10 -1.30 -5.62
N LYS A 121 7.17 -2.64 -5.72
CA LYS A 121 8.16 -3.32 -6.56
C LYS A 121 8.02 -2.90 -8.02
N CYS A 122 6.80 -2.71 -8.53
CA CYS A 122 6.59 -2.18 -9.88
C CYS A 122 7.02 -0.72 -10.06
N MET A 123 6.93 0.08 -9.00
CA MET A 123 7.20 1.53 -9.02
C MET A 123 8.59 1.91 -8.50
N GLY A 124 9.41 0.92 -8.12
CA GLY A 124 10.76 1.13 -7.61
C GLY A 124 10.83 1.63 -6.16
N GLY A 125 9.73 1.56 -5.40
CA GLY A 125 9.68 1.94 -3.98
C GLY A 125 10.19 0.84 -3.05
N GLU A 126 9.86 0.99 -1.77
CA GLU A 126 10.18 0.03 -0.71
C GLU A 126 9.05 -0.02 0.32
N ILE A 127 8.83 -1.21 0.88
CA ILE A 127 7.99 -1.43 2.03
C ILE A 127 8.68 -2.43 2.97
N GLN A 128 8.64 -2.13 4.26
CA GLN A 128 9.00 -3.06 5.32
C GLN A 128 7.77 -3.36 6.17
N GLY A 129 7.76 -4.56 6.72
CA GLY A 129 6.64 -5.13 7.45
C GLY A 129 7.06 -5.81 8.74
N LYS A 130 6.19 -5.79 9.75
CA LYS A 130 6.33 -6.62 10.94
C LYS A 130 4.96 -7.15 11.37
N LEU A 131 4.83 -8.46 11.52
CA LEU A 131 3.55 -9.09 11.87
C LEU A 131 3.04 -8.54 13.20
N TRP A 132 1.74 -8.24 13.26
CA TRP A 132 1.11 -7.63 14.43
C TRP A 132 -0.02 -8.54 14.94
N PRO A 133 0.29 -9.49 15.85
CA PRO A 133 -0.73 -10.33 16.46
C PRO A 133 -1.70 -9.49 17.30
N ARG A 134 -3.00 -9.70 17.14
CA ARG A 134 -4.03 -9.00 17.91
C ARG A 134 -4.20 -9.53 19.33
N ASN A 135 -3.81 -10.79 19.54
CA ASN A 135 -3.99 -11.53 20.78
C ASN A 135 -2.97 -12.69 20.86
N GLU A 136 -2.92 -13.33 22.03
CA GLU A 136 -2.01 -14.46 22.29
C GLU A 136 -2.37 -15.71 21.46
N ASP A 137 -3.62 -15.86 21.00
CA ASP A 137 -4.04 -16.98 20.16
C ASP A 137 -3.41 -16.90 18.77
N GLU A 138 -3.46 -15.73 18.11
CA GLU A 138 -2.80 -15.50 16.81
C GLU A 138 -1.30 -15.70 16.92
N LYS A 139 -0.69 -15.18 18.00
CA LYS A 139 0.73 -15.36 18.29
C LYS A 139 1.10 -16.83 18.46
N SER A 140 0.38 -17.56 19.30
CA SER A 140 0.60 -18.99 19.53
C SER A 140 0.41 -19.83 18.28
N LEU A 141 -0.62 -19.53 17.49
CA LEU A 141 -0.89 -20.22 16.23
C LEU A 141 0.21 -19.95 15.21
N GLY A 142 0.64 -18.69 15.06
CA GLY A 142 1.72 -18.34 14.16
C GLY A 142 3.05 -18.99 14.54
N SER A 143 3.41 -19.03 15.83
CA SER A 143 4.61 -19.76 16.28
C SER A 143 4.53 -21.25 15.97
N LYS A 144 3.36 -21.89 16.12
CA LYS A 144 3.15 -23.29 15.73
C LYS A 144 3.28 -23.52 14.21
N MET A 145 2.91 -22.52 13.42
CA MET A 145 3.04 -22.53 11.95
C MET A 145 4.43 -22.12 11.47
N GLY A 146 5.36 -21.78 12.37
CA GLY A 146 6.75 -21.44 12.05
C GLY A 146 7.02 -19.97 11.71
N TYR A 147 6.09 -19.05 12.01
CA TYR A 147 6.33 -17.62 11.81
C TYR A 147 7.22 -17.05 12.93
N ASP A 148 8.23 -16.27 12.54
CA ASP A 148 9.00 -15.43 13.45
C ASP A 148 8.36 -14.03 13.56
N LEU A 149 7.93 -13.67 14.76
CA LEU A 149 7.27 -12.38 15.04
C LEU A 149 8.25 -11.24 15.29
N ASN A 150 9.53 -11.57 15.49
CA ASN A 150 10.58 -10.57 15.62
C ASN A 150 11.16 -10.20 14.26
N ALA A 151 10.95 -11.02 13.23
CA ALA A 151 11.44 -10.77 11.89
C ALA A 151 10.85 -9.49 11.30
N VAL A 152 11.72 -8.68 10.72
CA VAL A 152 11.35 -7.61 9.79
C VAL A 152 11.22 -8.24 8.42
N LEU A 153 10.01 -8.21 7.87
CA LEU A 153 9.71 -8.62 6.51
C LEU A 153 10.13 -7.50 5.56
N GLN A 154 11.18 -7.72 4.79
CA GLN A 154 11.57 -6.86 3.68
C GLN A 154 10.57 -7.00 2.52
N MET A 155 10.63 -6.08 1.55
CA MET A 155 9.76 -6.13 0.38
C MET A 155 9.87 -7.47 -0.38
N GLU A 156 11.09 -8.02 -0.43
CA GLU A 156 11.40 -9.31 -1.05
C GLU A 156 10.86 -10.51 -0.26
N ASP A 157 10.63 -10.37 1.05
CA ASP A 157 9.94 -11.39 1.85
C ASP A 157 8.43 -11.36 1.60
N LEU A 158 7.88 -10.18 1.29
CA LEU A 158 6.46 -9.99 0.97
C LEU A 158 6.12 -10.46 -0.45
N VAL A 159 7.01 -10.21 -1.41
CA VAL A 159 6.94 -10.71 -2.79
C VAL A 159 8.34 -10.99 -3.34
N SER A 160 8.70 -12.26 -3.38
CA SER A 160 10.06 -12.69 -3.75
C SER A 160 10.31 -12.72 -5.25
N SER A 161 9.26 -12.80 -6.08
CA SER A 161 9.40 -12.76 -7.53
C SER A 161 9.73 -11.36 -8.04
N ASP A 162 10.51 -11.30 -9.11
CA ASP A 162 10.76 -10.08 -9.89
C ASP A 162 9.78 -9.90 -11.06
N ASP A 163 8.87 -10.85 -11.29
CA ASP A 163 7.78 -10.74 -12.26
C ASP A 163 6.42 -10.72 -11.53
N CYS A 164 6.04 -9.53 -11.08
CA CYS A 164 4.75 -9.26 -10.47
C CYS A 164 3.98 -8.17 -11.26
N PHE A 165 2.67 -8.28 -11.19
CA PHE A 165 1.71 -7.37 -11.78
C PHE A 165 0.83 -6.81 -10.69
N PHE A 166 0.42 -5.56 -10.86
CA PHE A 166 -0.58 -4.94 -9.99
C PHE A 166 -1.57 -4.15 -10.84
N ALA A 167 -2.84 -4.22 -10.46
CA ALA A 167 -3.89 -3.39 -11.04
C ALA A 167 -4.88 -2.88 -9.98
N ALA A 168 -5.32 -1.65 -10.18
CA ALA A 168 -6.31 -0.99 -9.33
C ALA A 168 -7.29 -0.20 -10.19
N THR A 169 -8.56 -0.14 -9.78
CA THR A 169 -9.60 0.68 -10.40
C THR A 169 -10.31 1.45 -9.31
N GLY A 170 -10.51 2.75 -9.50
CA GLY A 170 -11.23 3.60 -8.55
C GLY A 170 -12.72 3.25 -8.54
N ILE A 171 -13.27 2.99 -7.34
CA ILE A 171 -14.70 2.78 -7.14
C ILE A 171 -15.36 4.14 -6.85
N THR A 172 -14.89 4.81 -5.81
CA THR A 172 -15.21 6.20 -5.47
C THR A 172 -14.06 7.11 -5.86
N ASP A 173 -14.31 8.41 -5.95
CA ASP A 173 -13.25 9.39 -6.18
C ASP A 173 -12.24 9.34 -5.03
N GLY A 174 -11.03 8.93 -5.38
CA GLY A 174 -9.85 9.01 -4.54
C GLY A 174 -8.82 9.95 -5.16
N GLU A 175 -7.71 10.10 -4.46
CA GLU A 175 -6.63 10.97 -4.93
C GLU A 175 -5.76 10.31 -6.00
N LEU A 176 -5.59 9.00 -5.91
CA LEU A 176 -4.86 8.24 -6.92
C LEU A 176 -5.71 7.94 -8.15
N LEU A 177 -6.98 7.56 -7.95
CA LEU A 177 -7.88 7.10 -9.00
C LEU A 177 -9.23 7.78 -8.88
N LYS A 178 -9.80 8.17 -10.02
CA LYS A 178 -11.18 8.65 -10.10
C LYS A 178 -12.14 7.49 -9.97
N GLY A 179 -13.27 7.74 -9.31
CA GLY A 179 -14.34 6.78 -9.14
C GLY A 179 -15.03 6.47 -10.46
N VAL A 180 -15.88 5.45 -10.42
CA VAL A 180 -16.75 5.13 -11.56
C VAL A 180 -17.72 6.29 -11.74
N SER A 181 -17.77 6.85 -12.95
CA SER A 181 -18.74 7.88 -13.31
C SER A 181 -19.69 7.33 -14.38
N TYR A 182 -20.99 7.50 -14.16
CA TYR A 182 -22.04 7.08 -15.09
C TYR A 182 -22.51 8.27 -15.93
N PHE A 183 -22.85 8.01 -17.18
CA PHE A 183 -23.44 8.98 -18.11
C PHE A 183 -24.46 8.27 -19.00
N GLY A 184 -25.22 9.03 -19.79
CA GLY A 184 -26.46 8.56 -20.42
C GLY A 184 -26.41 7.20 -21.13
N ASP A 185 -25.28 6.87 -21.79
CA ASP A 185 -25.10 5.62 -22.54
C ASP A 185 -23.97 4.73 -21.99
N GLY A 186 -23.42 5.02 -20.80
CA GLY A 186 -22.23 4.33 -20.36
C GLY A 186 -21.68 4.63 -18.96
N ALA A 187 -20.49 4.11 -18.74
CA ALA A 187 -19.69 4.36 -17.55
C ALA A 187 -18.24 4.65 -17.92
N LYS A 188 -17.54 5.45 -17.11
CA LYS A 188 -16.11 5.71 -17.22
C LYS A 188 -15.42 5.17 -15.99
N THR A 189 -14.32 4.43 -16.18
CA THR A 189 -13.46 3.95 -15.11
C THR A 189 -12.05 4.51 -15.27
N HIS A 190 -11.36 4.69 -14.16
CA HIS A 190 -9.96 5.07 -14.11
C HIS A 190 -9.18 3.99 -13.35
N SER A 191 -8.21 3.38 -14.04
CA SER A 191 -7.40 2.28 -13.54
C SER A 191 -5.91 2.56 -13.65
N LEU A 192 -5.13 1.95 -12.76
CA LEU A 192 -3.68 1.80 -12.88
C LEU A 192 -3.34 0.34 -13.15
N VAL A 193 -2.40 0.09 -14.06
CA VAL A 193 -1.85 -1.24 -14.35
C VAL A 193 -0.33 -1.14 -14.43
N MET A 194 0.38 -2.01 -13.73
CA MET A 194 1.84 -1.95 -13.64
C MET A 194 2.46 -3.34 -13.61
N ARG A 195 3.72 -3.42 -14.08
CA ARG A 195 4.49 -4.67 -14.11
C ARG A 195 5.96 -4.44 -13.75
N SER A 196 6.45 -5.15 -12.74
CA SER A 196 7.81 -5.01 -12.20
C SER A 196 8.90 -5.23 -13.22
N LYS A 197 8.81 -6.30 -14.01
CA LYS A 197 9.85 -6.66 -14.99
C LYS A 197 10.12 -5.57 -16.03
N SER A 198 9.11 -4.75 -16.32
CA SER A 198 9.22 -3.66 -17.30
C SER A 198 9.33 -2.27 -16.67
N GLY A 199 9.06 -2.14 -15.36
CA GLY A 199 8.86 -0.85 -14.67
C GLY A 199 7.74 0.01 -15.26
N THR A 200 6.95 -0.51 -16.20
CA THR A 200 5.92 0.29 -16.88
C THR A 200 4.71 0.45 -15.98
N VAL A 201 4.30 1.69 -15.77
CA VAL A 201 3.04 2.06 -15.13
C VAL A 201 2.11 2.66 -16.17
N ARG A 202 0.88 2.17 -16.24
CA ARG A 202 -0.14 2.60 -17.20
C ARG A 202 -1.33 3.17 -16.45
N GLU A 203 -1.65 4.41 -16.77
CA GLU A 203 -2.96 4.98 -16.47
C GLU A 203 -3.93 4.59 -17.60
N VAL A 204 -5.07 4.01 -17.25
CA VAL A 204 -6.07 3.52 -18.19
C VAL A 204 -7.41 4.16 -17.88
N ILE A 205 -7.88 5.01 -18.81
CA ILE A 205 -9.20 5.62 -18.76
C ILE A 205 -10.09 4.92 -19.80
N SER A 206 -11.07 4.16 -19.32
CA SER A 206 -11.96 3.37 -20.17
C SER A 206 -13.36 3.97 -20.20
N LYS A 207 -13.99 3.99 -21.38
CA LYS A 207 -15.42 4.29 -21.55
C LYS A 207 -16.15 3.03 -21.95
N HIS A 208 -17.14 2.65 -21.17
CA HIS A 208 -17.89 1.40 -21.26
C HIS A 208 -19.29 1.68 -21.79
N ARG A 209 -19.70 0.98 -22.86
CA ARG A 209 -21.07 1.06 -23.39
C ARG A 209 -21.96 0.07 -22.63
N VAL A 210 -22.63 0.56 -21.59
CA VAL A 210 -23.39 -0.27 -20.64
C VAL A 210 -24.48 -1.09 -21.36
N GLU A 211 -25.18 -0.52 -22.34
CA GLU A 211 -26.21 -1.24 -23.11
C GLU A 211 -25.68 -2.52 -23.79
N LYS A 212 -24.45 -2.49 -24.32
CA LYS A 212 -23.84 -3.68 -24.92
C LYS A 212 -23.36 -4.67 -23.89
N LEU A 213 -22.80 -4.18 -22.78
CA LEU A 213 -22.28 -5.02 -21.70
C LEU A 213 -23.40 -5.79 -20.98
N ILE A 214 -24.55 -5.15 -20.78
CA ILE A 214 -25.74 -5.78 -20.19
C ILE A 214 -26.12 -7.06 -20.94
N ARG A 215 -26.09 -7.04 -22.28
CA ARG A 215 -26.48 -8.20 -23.13
C ARG A 215 -25.60 -9.45 -22.96
N ILE A 216 -24.41 -9.29 -22.39
CA ILE A 216 -23.46 -10.40 -22.15
C ILE A 216 -23.11 -10.56 -20.66
N SER A 217 -23.74 -9.74 -19.80
CA SER A 217 -23.51 -9.77 -18.36
C SER A 217 -24.35 -10.87 -17.72
N GLN A 218 -23.72 -11.77 -16.97
CA GLN A 218 -24.42 -12.79 -16.17
C GLN A 218 -24.96 -12.24 -14.85
N ILE A 219 -24.74 -10.95 -14.55
CA ILE A 219 -25.06 -10.33 -13.25
C ILE A 219 -26.52 -9.82 -13.20
N ILE A 220 -27.26 -9.85 -14.31
CA ILE A 220 -28.58 -9.19 -14.42
C ILE A 220 -29.75 -10.12 -14.09
N ASP A 221 -29.50 -11.42 -13.87
CA ASP A 221 -30.53 -12.34 -13.38
C ASP A 221 -30.61 -12.30 -11.84
N ASN A 222 -31.30 -11.29 -11.30
CA ASN A 222 -31.96 -11.28 -9.98
C ASN A 222 -32.96 -10.12 -9.87
#